data_AF-A0A1V8T3H6-F1
#
_entry.id   AF-A0A1V8T3H6-F1
#
_cell.length_a   1.000
_cell.length_b   1.000
_cell.length_c   1.000
_cell.angle_alpha   90.00
_cell.angle_beta   90.00
_cell.angle_gamma   90.00
#
_symmetry.space_group_name_H-M   'P 1'
#
loop_
_entity.id
_entity.type
_entity.pdbx_description
1 polymer ?
#
loop_
_entity_poly.entity_id
_entity_poly.type
_entity_poly.pdbx_seq_one_letter_code
_entity_poly.pdbx_strand_id
1 'polypeptide(L)'
;MRDEDEDEGKPHDVRCKISETTARIDKRLSDPDALFAYVSDYLRVSPPRPIVRIDGYHERSTTRNGERKTERVYDFDIVLGLEAYLGKAFDQDWHERTVADDDKVYRGSWRKTTARNAHAVSDEPTKSLRDWCEDYCASRSPLKVSRVHRPFTGLDKDLLRRRLDRLVRATSYRGRTSITFSIEQQDVDIYSDHPVNQWRTGWVRVIFYLTFLWIITWPILFFTTKWWHVYTVEWRFWAAEPSGRERRYAGGVTEELWYERHPESMKALVVSKYKGDATKRLEARIGPSVVKYDQSTSATNWGHDR
;
A
#
# COMPACT_ATOMS: atom_id res chain seq x y z
N MET A 1 15.70 -31.12 -39.06
CA MET A 1 14.33 -31.62 -38.84
C MET A 1 13.79 -30.81 -37.69
N ARG A 2 12.81 -29.97 -38.03
CA ARG A 2 11.89 -29.19 -37.20
C ARG A 2 11.86 -29.55 -35.72
N ASP A 3 11.98 -28.53 -34.87
CA ASP A 3 11.02 -28.20 -33.80
C ASP A 3 11.34 -26.77 -33.35
N GLU A 4 11.00 -25.83 -34.24
CA GLU A 4 10.72 -24.45 -33.85
C GLU A 4 9.35 -24.49 -33.19
N ASP A 5 9.32 -24.69 -31.87
CA ASP A 5 8.11 -24.51 -31.08
C ASP A 5 7.76 -23.02 -31.07
N GLU A 6 6.81 -22.69 -31.93
CA GLU A 6 6.02 -21.45 -31.96
C GLU A 6 5.42 -21.18 -30.56
N ASP A 7 6.16 -20.46 -29.71
CA ASP A 7 5.59 -19.74 -28.57
C ASP A 7 4.92 -18.44 -29.09
N GLU A 8 3.93 -18.63 -29.98
CA GLU A 8 3.08 -17.56 -30.48
C GLU A 8 2.19 -17.05 -29.33
N GLY A 9 2.62 -15.93 -28.74
CA GLY A 9 1.73 -14.79 -28.56
C GLY A 9 0.53 -14.99 -27.64
N LYS A 10 0.69 -15.62 -26.48
CA LYS A 10 -0.23 -15.33 -25.37
C LYS A 10 0.06 -13.92 -24.88
N PRO A 11 -0.90 -12.97 -24.95
CA PRO A 11 -0.77 -11.73 -24.21
C PRO A 11 -0.79 -12.13 -22.73
N HIS A 12 0.39 -12.25 -22.13
CA HIS A 12 0.51 -12.23 -20.68
C HIS A 12 -0.16 -10.94 -20.26
N ASP A 13 -1.34 -11.06 -19.66
CA ASP A 13 -2.06 -9.93 -19.11
C ASP A 13 -1.25 -9.47 -17.88
N VAL A 14 -0.27 -8.60 -18.13
CA VAL A 14 0.64 -8.07 -17.12
C VAL A 14 -0.15 -7.12 -16.25
N ARG A 15 -0.87 -7.72 -15.30
CA ARG A 15 -1.55 -7.02 -14.23
C ARG A 15 -0.51 -6.19 -13.46
N CYS A 16 -0.68 -4.88 -13.40
CA CYS A 16 0.11 -4.05 -12.49
C CYS A 16 -0.07 -4.60 -11.07
N LYS A 17 1.01 -5.11 -10.47
CA LYS A 17 1.02 -5.66 -9.11
C LYS A 17 1.09 -4.50 -8.14
N ILE A 18 -0.02 -4.22 -7.47
CA ILE A 18 -0.08 -3.22 -6.41
C ILE A 18 0.46 -3.89 -5.13
N SER A 19 1.56 -3.38 -4.59
CA SER A 19 2.12 -3.88 -3.32
C SER A 19 1.61 -3.03 -2.16
N GLU A 20 0.77 -3.62 -1.32
CA GLU A 20 0.26 -2.94 -0.11
C GLU A 20 1.37 -2.68 0.91
N THR A 21 2.37 -3.56 0.96
CA THR A 21 3.52 -3.45 1.86
C THR A 21 4.80 -3.17 1.08
N THR A 22 5.59 -2.21 1.56
CA THR A 22 6.96 -1.97 1.09
C THR A 22 7.95 -2.45 2.14
N ALA A 23 8.96 -3.20 1.73
CA ALA A 23 10.05 -3.63 2.60
C ALA A 23 11.25 -2.67 2.48
N ARG A 24 11.86 -2.31 3.60
CA ARG A 24 13.09 -1.51 3.67
C ARG A 24 14.12 -2.23 4.54
N ILE A 25 15.32 -2.40 4.00
CA ILE A 25 16.49 -2.91 4.73
C ILE A 25 17.57 -1.83 4.60
N ASP A 26 17.99 -1.23 5.70
CA ASP A 26 19.05 -0.23 5.71
C ASP A 26 19.80 -0.32 7.04
N LYS A 27 21.13 -0.40 6.98
CA LYS A 27 22.00 -0.53 8.14
C LYS A 27 21.86 0.67 9.09
N ARG A 28 21.62 1.87 8.55
CA ARG A 28 21.46 3.10 9.35
C ARG A 28 20.22 3.03 10.24
N LEU A 29 19.17 2.31 9.83
CA LEU A 29 17.94 2.12 10.61
C LEU A 29 18.11 1.16 11.80
N SER A 30 19.35 0.71 12.08
CA SER A 30 19.70 0.00 13.31
C SER A 30 20.08 0.95 14.45
N ASP A 31 20.27 2.24 14.17
CA ASP A 31 20.51 3.28 15.17
C ASP A 31 19.16 3.92 15.60
N PRO A 32 18.89 4.10 16.91
CA PRO A 32 17.61 4.63 17.39
C PRO A 32 17.28 6.03 16.83
N ASP A 33 18.27 6.92 16.77
CA ASP A 33 18.09 8.30 16.33
C ASP A 33 17.80 8.36 14.83
N ALA A 34 18.57 7.62 14.03
CA ALA A 34 18.34 7.50 12.59
C ALA A 34 16.97 6.86 12.26
N LEU A 35 16.55 5.84 13.01
CA LEU A 35 15.24 5.22 12.85
C LEU A 35 14.12 6.19 13.21
N PHE A 36 14.25 6.91 14.32
CA PHE A 36 13.27 7.92 14.74
C PHE A 36 13.15 9.03 13.68
N ALA A 37 14.27 9.58 13.21
CA ALA A 37 14.27 10.59 12.15
C ALA A 37 13.63 10.05 10.86
N TYR A 38 13.92 8.81 10.46
CA TYR A 38 13.29 8.22 9.28
C TYR A 38 11.76 8.08 9.42
N VAL A 39 11.29 7.62 10.58
CA VAL A 39 9.85 7.45 10.81
C VAL A 39 9.15 8.80 10.94
N SER A 40 9.70 9.70 11.76
CA SER A 40 9.13 11.01 12.08
C SER A 40 9.26 12.03 10.95
N ASP A 41 10.38 12.07 10.24
CA ASP A 41 10.64 13.15 9.26
C ASP A 41 10.31 12.71 7.84
N TYR A 42 10.36 11.41 7.53
CA TYR A 42 10.09 10.89 6.18
C TYR A 42 8.77 10.12 6.10
N LEU A 43 8.58 9.04 6.87
CA LEU A 43 7.38 8.20 6.72
C LEU A 43 6.09 8.89 7.17
N ARG A 44 6.20 9.77 8.16
CA ARG A 44 5.12 10.61 8.69
C ARG A 44 4.57 11.58 7.66
N VAL A 45 5.44 12.15 6.82
CA VAL A 45 5.10 13.21 5.84
C VAL A 45 4.88 12.66 4.44
N SER A 46 5.40 11.46 4.15
CA SER A 46 5.18 10.75 2.90
C SER A 46 3.81 10.07 2.91
N PRO A 47 2.86 10.52 2.06
CA PRO A 47 1.54 9.90 1.99
C PRO A 47 1.60 8.47 1.42
N PRO A 48 0.71 7.56 1.85
CA PRO A 48 0.46 6.33 1.13
C PRO A 48 -0.17 6.63 -0.23
N ARG A 49 -0.18 5.65 -1.14
CA ARG A 49 -0.72 5.80 -2.49
C ARG A 49 -2.07 5.11 -2.62
N PRO A 50 -3.19 5.79 -2.29
CA PRO A 50 -4.51 5.27 -2.58
C PRO A 50 -4.71 5.14 -4.09
N ILE A 51 -5.16 3.98 -4.54
CA ILE A 51 -5.33 3.63 -5.94
C ILE A 51 -6.77 3.17 -6.18
N VAL A 52 -7.38 3.71 -7.23
CA VAL A 52 -8.59 3.18 -7.84
C VAL A 52 -8.21 2.41 -9.09
N ARG A 53 -8.59 1.15 -9.12
CA ARG A 53 -8.41 0.29 -10.28
C ARG A 53 -9.76 -0.01 -10.92
N ILE A 54 -9.85 0.19 -12.22
CA ILE A 54 -11.05 -0.02 -13.02
C ILE A 54 -10.69 -0.98 -14.15
N ASP A 55 -11.18 -2.22 -14.06
CA ASP A 55 -10.94 -3.24 -15.07
C ASP A 55 -12.25 -3.74 -15.69
N GLY A 56 -12.18 -4.04 -16.98
CA GLY A 56 -13.27 -4.63 -17.76
C GLY A 56 -12.78 -5.94 -18.36
N TYR A 57 -13.50 -7.02 -18.13
CA TYR A 57 -13.15 -8.33 -18.66
C TYR A 57 -14.36 -9.11 -19.18
N HIS A 58 -14.07 -10.02 -20.12
CA HIS A 58 -15.00 -11.04 -20.56
C HIS A 58 -14.38 -12.44 -20.40
N GLU A 59 -15.24 -13.45 -20.25
CA GLU A 59 -14.81 -14.84 -20.12
C GLU A 59 -14.82 -15.49 -21.51
N ARG A 60 -13.67 -15.99 -21.94
CA ARG A 60 -13.49 -16.73 -23.18
C ARG A 60 -13.38 -18.21 -22.86
N SER A 61 -14.33 -19.01 -23.33
CA SER A 61 -14.20 -20.48 -23.26
C SER A 61 -13.56 -20.97 -24.55
N THR A 62 -12.40 -21.62 -24.45
CA THR A 62 -11.77 -22.34 -25.57
C THR A 62 -11.79 -23.83 -25.28
N THR A 63 -12.06 -24.65 -26.29
CA THR A 63 -12.00 -26.10 -26.18
C THR A 63 -10.80 -26.56 -26.99
N ARG A 64 -9.79 -27.12 -26.33
CA ARG A 64 -8.58 -27.68 -26.97
C ARG A 64 -8.38 -29.09 -26.42
N ASN A 65 -8.23 -30.07 -27.31
CA ASN A 65 -8.07 -31.49 -26.97
C ASN A 65 -9.18 -32.04 -26.05
N GLY A 66 -10.44 -31.67 -26.27
CA GLY A 66 -11.58 -32.14 -25.45
C GLY A 66 -11.72 -31.48 -24.08
N GLU A 67 -10.73 -30.70 -23.63
CA GLU A 67 -10.81 -29.93 -22.40
C GLU A 67 -11.32 -28.51 -22.67
N ARG A 68 -12.37 -28.11 -21.95
CA ARG A 68 -12.87 -26.74 -21.94
C ARG A 68 -12.07 -25.91 -20.93
N LYS A 69 -11.35 -24.91 -21.40
CA LYS A 69 -10.65 -23.92 -20.57
C LYS A 69 -11.36 -22.58 -20.66
N THR A 70 -11.74 -22.03 -19.52
CA THR A 70 -12.31 -20.68 -19.41
C THR A 70 -11.21 -19.73 -18.97
N GLU A 71 -10.90 -18.76 -19.81
CA GLU A 71 -9.89 -17.73 -19.56
C GLU A 71 -10.57 -16.36 -19.42
N ARG A 72 -10.11 -15.56 -18.46
CA ARG A 72 -10.57 -14.17 -18.32
C ARG A 72 -9.68 -13.28 -19.18
N VAL A 73 -10.28 -12.60 -20.14
CA VAL A 73 -9.59 -11.68 -21.03
C VAL A 73 -9.99 -10.26 -20.64
N TYR A 74 -9.01 -9.46 -20.21
CA TYR A 74 -9.23 -8.07 -19.84
C TYR A 74 -9.18 -7.18 -21.07
N ASP A 75 -10.27 -6.45 -21.30
CA ASP A 75 -10.43 -5.49 -22.39
C ASP A 75 -9.78 -4.14 -22.05
N PHE A 76 -9.79 -3.74 -20.77
CA PHE A 76 -9.09 -2.58 -20.24
C PHE A 76 -8.74 -2.80 -18.77
N ASP A 77 -7.68 -2.14 -18.31
CA ASP A 77 -7.19 -2.19 -16.92
C ASP A 77 -6.57 -0.84 -16.56
N ILE A 78 -7.37 0.04 -15.96
CA ILE A 78 -6.99 1.42 -15.69
C ILE A 78 -6.67 1.55 -14.21
N VAL A 79 -5.49 2.07 -13.90
CA VAL A 79 -5.05 2.36 -12.53
C VAL A 79 -4.95 3.88 -12.35
N LEU A 80 -5.57 4.40 -11.29
CA LEU A 80 -5.64 5.83 -10.96
C LEU A 80 -5.20 6.06 -9.52
N GLY A 81 -4.14 6.84 -9.32
CA GLY A 81 -3.72 7.33 -8.02
C GLY A 81 -4.61 8.46 -7.53
N LEU A 82 -4.90 8.45 -6.22
CA LEU A 82 -5.61 9.51 -5.52
C LEU A 82 -4.69 10.32 -4.58
N GLU A 83 -3.37 10.12 -4.67
CA GLU A 83 -2.35 10.78 -3.83
C GLU A 83 -2.48 12.32 -3.87
N ALA A 84 -2.72 12.87 -5.06
CA ALA A 84 -3.01 14.28 -5.33
C ALA A 84 -4.15 14.90 -4.49
N TYR A 85 -5.07 14.08 -3.98
CA TYR A 85 -6.28 14.50 -3.28
C TYR A 85 -6.21 14.22 -1.78
N LEU A 86 -5.07 13.72 -1.30
CA LEU A 86 -4.80 13.60 0.13
C LEU A 86 -4.58 14.97 0.75
N GLY A 87 -4.98 15.10 2.02
CA GLY A 87 -4.64 16.27 2.82
C GLY A 87 -3.16 16.42 3.08
N LYS A 88 -2.74 17.63 3.42
CA LYS A 88 -1.33 17.90 3.74
C LYS A 88 -0.95 17.26 5.07
N ALA A 89 0.29 16.76 5.16
CA ALA A 89 0.87 16.40 6.44
C ALA A 89 0.84 17.62 7.38
N PHE A 90 0.55 17.38 8.67
CA PHE A 90 0.43 18.41 9.70
C PHE A 90 -0.72 19.41 9.54
N ASP A 91 -1.68 19.15 8.64
CA ASP A 91 -2.96 19.87 8.68
C ASP A 91 -3.75 19.45 9.93
N GLN A 92 -4.79 20.20 10.27
CA GLN A 92 -5.59 20.00 11.49
C GLN A 92 -6.24 18.60 11.59
N ASP A 93 -6.38 17.93 10.44
CA ASP A 93 -7.01 16.63 10.25
C ASP A 93 -6.01 15.46 10.18
N TRP A 94 -4.73 15.76 10.34
CA TRP A 94 -3.64 14.80 10.31
C TRP A 94 -3.43 14.22 11.72
N HIS A 95 -3.55 12.90 11.85
CA HIS A 95 -3.47 12.22 13.14
C HIS A 95 -2.37 11.16 13.13
N GLU A 96 -1.38 11.32 14.00
CA GLU A 96 -0.49 10.24 14.40
C GLU A 96 -1.00 9.57 15.67
N ARG A 97 -0.88 8.26 15.71
CA ARG A 97 -1.15 7.47 16.91
C ARG A 97 -0.01 6.51 17.14
N THR A 98 0.62 6.65 18.31
CA THR A 98 1.38 5.56 18.90
C THR A 98 0.39 4.64 19.60
N VAL A 99 0.60 3.34 19.49
CA VAL A 99 -0.27 2.30 20.06
C VAL A 99 -0.53 2.55 21.55
N ALA A 100 -1.81 2.53 21.93
CA ALA A 100 -2.25 2.66 23.31
C ALA A 100 -1.96 1.37 24.10
N ASP A 101 -1.96 1.40 25.42
CA ASP A 101 -1.52 0.27 26.24
C ASP A 101 -2.45 -0.95 26.19
N ASP A 102 -3.74 -0.72 25.94
CA ASP A 102 -4.80 -1.72 25.78
C ASP A 102 -4.81 -2.37 24.38
N ASP A 103 -4.24 -1.70 23.37
CA ASP A 103 -4.18 -2.20 22.00
C ASP A 103 -3.37 -3.51 21.92
N LYS A 104 -3.99 -4.55 21.36
CA LYS A 104 -3.36 -5.86 21.14
C LYS A 104 -2.54 -5.86 19.85
N VAL A 105 -1.27 -5.47 19.95
CA VAL A 105 -0.33 -5.38 18.82
C VAL A 105 0.97 -6.14 19.06
N TYR A 106 1.85 -6.18 18.07
CA TYR A 106 3.18 -6.73 18.24
C TYR A 106 4.11 -5.70 18.90
N ARG A 107 4.68 -6.04 20.06
CA ARG A 107 5.54 -5.17 20.90
C ARG A 107 6.91 -5.83 21.13
N GLY A 108 7.60 -6.22 20.05
CA GLY A 108 8.86 -6.95 20.15
C GLY A 108 8.69 -8.44 20.49
N SER A 109 7.59 -9.03 20.07
CA SER A 109 7.29 -10.46 20.24
C SER A 109 6.75 -11.05 18.93
N TRP A 110 6.79 -12.37 18.82
CA TRP A 110 6.19 -13.09 17.70
C TRP A 110 4.66 -13.24 17.84
N ARG A 111 4.12 -12.99 19.04
CA ARG A 111 2.67 -12.89 19.32
C ARG A 111 2.27 -11.44 19.59
N LYS A 112 1.00 -11.12 19.35
CA LYS A 112 0.40 -9.84 19.75
C LYS A 112 0.13 -9.83 21.25
N THR A 113 0.52 -8.75 21.92
CA THR A 113 0.47 -8.61 23.38
C THR A 113 0.01 -7.19 23.75
N THR A 114 -0.77 -7.06 24.81
CA THR A 114 -1.13 -5.77 25.43
C THR A 114 -0.03 -5.33 26.41
N ALA A 115 -0.02 -4.07 26.85
CA ALA A 115 0.94 -3.64 27.86
C ALA A 115 0.75 -4.42 29.17
N ARG A 116 1.86 -4.73 29.87
CA ARG A 116 1.88 -5.63 31.05
C ARG A 116 1.05 -5.11 32.23
N ASN A 117 0.77 -3.80 32.27
CA ASN A 117 0.02 -3.12 33.32
C ASN A 117 -1.20 -2.36 32.75
N ALA A 118 -1.85 -2.86 31.69
CA ALA A 118 -3.05 -2.26 31.09
C ALA A 118 -4.30 -2.42 31.98
N HIS A 119 -4.20 -2.02 33.26
CA HIS A 119 -5.27 -2.15 34.25
C HIS A 119 -6.24 -0.96 34.25
N ALA A 120 -6.01 0.05 33.41
CA ALA A 120 -6.94 1.13 33.14
C ALA A 120 -7.00 1.37 31.63
N VAL A 121 -8.21 1.56 31.10
CA VAL A 121 -8.42 2.08 29.74
C VAL A 121 -7.88 3.51 29.74
N SER A 122 -6.61 3.67 29.40
CA SER A 122 -5.96 4.95 29.20
C SER A 122 -5.76 5.11 27.70
N ASP A 123 -6.43 6.11 27.12
CA ASP A 123 -6.26 6.45 25.69
C ASP A 123 -4.86 7.01 25.39
N GLU A 124 -4.13 7.45 26.42
CA GLU A 124 -2.78 7.98 26.28
C GLU A 124 -1.73 6.85 26.30
N PRO A 125 -0.81 6.82 25.30
CA PRO A 125 0.24 5.82 25.24
C PRO A 125 1.32 6.09 26.30
N THR A 126 1.66 5.07 27.09
CA THR A 126 2.72 5.16 28.12
C THR A 126 4.12 5.33 27.51
N LYS A 127 4.33 4.84 26.28
CA LYS A 127 5.60 4.92 25.57
C LYS A 127 5.49 5.79 24.32
N SER A 128 6.43 6.70 24.17
CA SER A 128 6.56 7.54 22.98
C SER A 128 7.13 6.75 21.80
N LEU A 129 6.99 7.30 20.58
CA LEU A 129 7.62 6.73 19.38
C LEU A 129 9.15 6.53 19.57
N ARG A 130 9.82 7.47 20.26
CA ARG A 130 11.26 7.39 20.51
C ARG A 130 11.62 6.19 21.38
N ASP A 131 10.86 5.96 22.45
CA ASP A 131 11.06 4.80 23.33
C ASP A 131 10.91 3.47 22.58
N TRP A 132 9.98 3.42 21.61
CA TRP A 132 9.81 2.24 20.76
C TRP A 132 10.94 2.03 19.76
N CYS A 133 11.50 3.10 19.20
CA CYS A 133 12.70 3.04 18.37
C CYS A 133 13.90 2.55 19.19
N GLU A 134 14.07 3.05 20.42
CA GLU A 134 15.11 2.58 21.35
C GLU A 134 14.93 1.11 21.71
N ASP A 135 13.72 0.67 22.07
CA ASP A 135 13.39 -0.74 22.34
C ASP A 135 13.70 -1.65 21.14
N TYR A 136 13.36 -1.21 19.93
CA TYR A 136 13.64 -1.95 18.70
C TYR A 136 15.14 -2.10 18.46
N CYS A 137 15.91 -1.04 18.67
CA CYS A 137 17.37 -1.04 18.49
C CYS A 137 18.08 -1.84 19.59
N ALA A 138 17.65 -1.73 20.85
CA ALA A 138 18.19 -2.43 22.01
C ALA A 138 17.89 -3.94 22.02
N SER A 139 16.86 -4.40 21.32
CA SER A 139 16.53 -5.82 21.23
C SER A 139 17.65 -6.63 20.55
N ARG A 140 18.20 -7.61 21.29
CA ARG A 140 19.22 -8.57 20.84
C ARG A 140 18.75 -9.58 19.76
N SER A 141 17.48 -9.52 19.35
CA SER A 141 16.97 -10.45 18.33
C SER A 141 17.61 -10.18 16.96
N PRO A 142 18.16 -11.20 16.28
CA PRO A 142 18.75 -11.03 14.96
C PRO A 142 17.69 -10.70 13.90
N LEU A 143 16.48 -11.20 14.09
CA LEU A 143 15.33 -11.00 13.20
C LEU A 143 14.34 -10.08 13.89
N LYS A 144 14.33 -8.82 13.47
CA LYS A 144 13.39 -7.80 13.94
C LYS A 144 12.79 -7.06 12.75
N VAL A 145 11.49 -6.79 12.85
CA VAL A 145 10.72 -6.05 11.86
C VAL A 145 9.90 -4.99 12.57
N SER A 146 10.11 -3.73 12.20
CA SER A 146 9.27 -2.60 12.63
C SER A 146 8.35 -2.21 11.49
N ARG A 147 7.04 -2.30 11.71
CA ARG A 147 6.02 -1.91 10.75
C ARG A 147 5.45 -0.55 11.12
N VAL A 148 5.49 0.35 10.15
CA VAL A 148 4.73 1.61 10.18
C VAL A 148 3.46 1.43 9.36
N HIS A 149 2.31 1.57 10.00
CA HIS A 149 1.00 1.46 9.35
C HIS A 149 0.50 2.84 8.94
N ARG A 150 0.13 3.03 7.68
CA ARG A 150 -0.36 4.31 7.15
C ARG A 150 -1.72 4.13 6.48
N PRO A 151 -2.80 3.95 7.26
CA PRO A 151 -4.11 3.71 6.70
C PRO A 151 -4.64 4.97 6.01
N PHE A 152 -5.38 4.74 4.93
CA PHE A 152 -6.14 5.77 4.24
C PHE A 152 -7.63 5.60 4.54
N THR A 153 -8.23 6.62 5.17
CA THR A 153 -9.61 6.59 5.67
C THR A 153 -10.43 7.78 5.14
N GLY A 154 -11.75 7.70 5.23
CA GLY A 154 -12.68 8.77 4.85
C GLY A 154 -13.21 8.69 3.41
N LEU A 155 -12.56 8.02 2.46
CA LEU A 155 -13.08 7.94 1.10
C LEU A 155 -14.42 7.18 1.02
N ASP A 156 -15.47 7.80 0.45
CA ASP A 156 -16.71 7.10 0.10
C ASP A 156 -16.50 6.20 -1.15
N LYS A 157 -15.96 5.01 -0.88
CA LYS A 157 -15.68 3.99 -1.89
C LYS A 157 -16.94 3.55 -2.64
N ASP A 158 -18.10 3.52 -1.97
CA ASP A 158 -19.34 3.04 -2.57
C ASP A 158 -19.96 4.06 -3.52
N LEU A 159 -19.92 5.35 -3.15
CA LEU A 159 -20.33 6.44 -4.04
C LEU A 159 -19.48 6.45 -5.30
N LEU A 160 -18.15 6.41 -5.15
CA LEU A 160 -17.23 6.38 -6.29
C LEU A 160 -17.43 5.14 -7.14
N ARG A 161 -17.57 3.95 -6.52
CA ARG A 161 -17.85 2.71 -7.23
C ARG A 161 -19.10 2.83 -8.11
N ARG A 162 -20.21 3.32 -7.56
CA ARG A 162 -21.48 3.48 -8.30
C ARG A 162 -21.38 4.48 -9.43
N ARG A 163 -20.63 5.58 -9.26
CA ARG A 163 -20.45 6.60 -10.30
C ARG A 163 -19.53 6.13 -11.42
N LEU A 164 -18.43 5.47 -11.07
CA LEU A 164 -17.50 4.87 -12.03
C LEU A 164 -18.16 3.74 -12.83
N ASP A 165 -18.95 2.88 -12.18
CA ASP A 165 -19.69 1.82 -12.89
C ASP A 165 -20.67 2.42 -13.91
N ARG A 166 -21.43 3.46 -13.54
CA ARG A 166 -22.32 4.17 -14.47
C ARG A 166 -21.56 4.79 -15.63
N LEU A 167 -20.38 5.35 -15.39
CA LEU A 167 -19.53 5.93 -16.44
C LEU A 167 -19.06 4.87 -17.43
N VAL A 168 -18.55 3.73 -16.93
CA VAL A 168 -18.12 2.61 -17.78
C VAL A 168 -19.31 2.09 -18.60
N ARG A 169 -20.48 1.91 -18.00
CA ARG A 169 -21.70 1.49 -18.73
C ARG A 169 -22.13 2.50 -19.79
N ALA A 170 -21.95 3.79 -19.55
CA ALA A 170 -22.24 4.83 -20.55
C ALA A 170 -21.35 4.74 -21.80
N THR A 171 -20.18 4.09 -21.73
CA THR A 171 -19.33 3.82 -22.90
C THR A 171 -19.82 2.66 -23.78
N SER A 172 -21.01 2.12 -23.49
CA SER A 172 -21.57 0.93 -24.17
C SER A 172 -20.75 -0.35 -23.99
N TYR A 173 -19.89 -0.41 -22.97
CA TYR A 173 -19.18 -1.64 -22.61
C TYR A 173 -20.16 -2.70 -22.08
N ARG A 174 -20.13 -3.91 -22.67
CA ARG A 174 -21.03 -5.03 -22.34
C ARG A 174 -20.39 -6.14 -21.50
N GLY A 175 -19.10 -6.06 -21.23
CA GLY A 175 -18.39 -7.04 -20.40
C GLY A 175 -18.66 -6.85 -18.90
N ARG A 176 -17.98 -7.65 -18.07
CA ARG A 176 -18.02 -7.48 -16.62
C ARG A 176 -17.02 -6.40 -16.22
N THR A 177 -17.39 -5.55 -15.26
CA THR A 177 -16.54 -4.49 -14.74
C THR A 177 -16.24 -4.73 -13.27
N SER A 178 -14.98 -4.59 -12.88
CA SER A 178 -14.54 -4.60 -11.49
C SER A 178 -13.87 -3.28 -11.16
N ILE A 179 -14.32 -2.65 -10.08
CA ILE A 179 -13.69 -1.46 -9.53
C ILE A 179 -13.12 -1.85 -8.16
N THR A 180 -11.83 -1.67 -7.94
CA THR A 180 -11.16 -2.03 -6.70
C THR A 180 -10.43 -0.82 -6.14
N PHE A 181 -10.52 -0.61 -4.83
CA PHE A 181 -9.79 0.43 -4.11
C PHE A 181 -8.70 -0.25 -3.30
N SER A 182 -7.44 0.00 -3.66
CA SER A 182 -6.27 -0.55 -2.98
C SER A 182 -5.39 0.60 -2.48
N ILE A 183 -4.55 0.35 -1.49
CA ILE A 183 -3.62 1.36 -0.96
C ILE A 183 -2.22 0.79 -1.14
N GLU A 184 -1.46 1.38 -2.04
CA GLU A 184 -0.05 1.03 -2.23
C GLU A 184 0.78 1.70 -1.12
N GLN A 185 1.76 0.97 -0.60
CA GLN A 185 2.65 1.43 0.48
C GLN A 185 1.93 1.81 1.79
N GLN A 186 0.79 1.16 2.07
CA GLN A 186 0.06 1.27 3.33
C GLN A 186 0.95 0.85 4.50
N ASP A 187 1.65 -0.27 4.35
CA ASP A 187 2.57 -0.78 5.36
C ASP A 187 4.02 -0.58 4.91
N VAL A 188 4.87 -0.06 5.79
CA VAL A 188 6.32 -0.04 5.58
C VAL A 188 6.97 -0.93 6.63
N ASP A 189 7.50 -2.06 6.16
CA ASP A 189 8.23 -3.02 6.98
C ASP A 189 9.72 -2.69 6.95
N ILE A 190 10.22 -2.18 8.06
CA ILE A 190 11.64 -1.89 8.30
C ILE A 190 12.26 -3.13 8.92
N TYR A 191 13.17 -3.78 8.18
CA TYR A 191 13.87 -4.98 8.61
C TYR A 191 15.23 -4.63 9.20
N SER A 192 15.70 -5.44 10.17
CA SER A 192 17.11 -5.41 10.57
C SER A 192 18.03 -5.80 9.41
N ASP A 193 19.20 -5.17 9.38
CA ASP A 193 20.32 -5.59 8.54
C ASP A 193 20.90 -6.89 9.11
N HIS A 194 20.38 -8.03 8.63
CA HIS A 194 20.87 -9.35 8.99
C HIS A 194 20.94 -10.24 7.74
N PRO A 195 22.01 -11.03 7.55
CA PRO A 195 22.18 -11.89 6.37
C PRO A 195 21.00 -12.85 6.15
N VAL A 196 20.37 -13.33 7.23
CA VAL A 196 19.20 -14.21 7.14
C VAL A 196 18.01 -13.54 6.46
N ASN A 197 17.81 -12.22 6.61
CA ASN A 197 16.75 -11.51 5.88
C ASN A 197 17.05 -11.48 4.36
N GLN A 198 18.32 -11.35 3.98
CA GLN A 198 18.76 -11.38 2.57
C GLN A 198 18.74 -12.79 1.96
N TRP A 199 19.05 -13.82 2.74
CA TRP A 199 19.04 -15.21 2.27
C TRP A 199 17.63 -15.73 1.95
N ARG A 200 16.60 -15.22 2.64
CA ARG A 200 15.19 -15.59 2.39
C ARG A 200 14.70 -15.20 1.01
N THR A 201 15.34 -14.23 0.36
CA THR A 201 14.97 -13.70 -0.96
C THR A 201 15.85 -14.21 -2.11
N GLY A 202 16.90 -14.99 -1.82
CA GLY A 202 17.87 -15.47 -2.82
C GLY A 202 17.72 -16.94 -3.25
N TRP A 203 18.71 -17.42 -4.00
CA TRP A 203 18.84 -18.81 -4.47
C TRP A 203 18.89 -19.84 -3.32
N VAL A 204 19.30 -19.40 -2.13
CA VAL A 204 19.32 -20.21 -0.90
C VAL A 204 17.94 -20.83 -0.62
N ARG A 205 16.85 -20.14 -0.97
CA ARG A 205 15.49 -20.67 -0.84
C ARG A 205 15.27 -21.98 -1.62
N VAL A 206 15.89 -22.13 -2.79
CA VAL A 206 15.79 -23.33 -3.63
C VAL A 206 16.46 -24.51 -2.92
N ILE A 207 17.65 -24.30 -2.36
CA ILE A 207 18.36 -25.34 -1.58
C ILE A 207 17.54 -25.77 -0.37
N PHE A 208 16.94 -24.84 0.37
CA PHE A 208 16.10 -25.16 1.53
C PHE A 208 14.86 -26.00 1.16
N TYR A 209 14.29 -25.79 -0.03
CA TYR A 209 13.20 -26.64 -0.52
C TYR A 209 13.67 -28.00 -0.99
N LEU A 210 14.80 -28.07 -1.73
CA LEU A 210 15.37 -29.34 -2.19
C LEU A 210 15.82 -30.25 -1.05
N THR A 211 16.34 -29.67 0.03
CA THR A 211 16.84 -30.40 1.20
C THR A 211 15.76 -30.68 2.26
N PHE A 212 14.48 -30.35 1.99
CA PHE A 212 13.35 -30.42 2.94
C PHE A 212 13.55 -29.68 4.28
N LEU A 213 14.64 -28.92 4.42
CA LEU A 213 15.00 -28.17 5.64
C LEU A 213 14.00 -27.06 5.98
N TRP A 214 13.14 -26.70 5.02
CA TRP A 214 12.06 -25.74 5.19
C TRP A 214 11.08 -26.13 6.32
N ILE A 215 10.86 -27.42 6.58
CA ILE A 215 9.94 -27.89 7.64
C ILE A 215 10.38 -27.43 9.03
N ILE A 216 11.69 -27.40 9.29
CA ILE A 216 12.26 -27.00 10.59
C ILE A 216 12.54 -25.49 10.61
N THR A 217 13.06 -24.97 9.50
CA THR A 217 13.57 -23.60 9.42
C THR A 217 12.45 -22.57 9.50
N TRP A 218 11.31 -22.80 8.85
CA TRP A 218 10.20 -21.85 8.87
C TRP A 218 9.60 -21.67 10.27
N PRO A 219 9.31 -22.74 11.05
CA PRO A 219 8.92 -22.60 12.46
C PRO A 219 9.95 -21.82 13.29
N ILE A 220 11.24 -22.15 13.18
CA ILE A 220 12.29 -21.45 13.94
C ILE A 220 12.31 -19.96 13.57
N LEU A 221 12.28 -19.63 12.28
CA LEU A 221 12.23 -18.23 11.83
C LEU A 221 10.97 -17.52 12.34
N PHE A 222 9.83 -18.19 12.31
CA PHE A 222 8.57 -17.64 12.80
C PHE A 222 8.64 -17.30 14.30
N PHE A 223 9.17 -18.19 15.14
CA PHE A 223 9.30 -17.93 16.58
C PHE A 223 10.41 -16.94 16.94
N THR A 224 11.47 -16.87 16.13
CA THR A 224 12.61 -15.95 16.36
C THR A 224 12.37 -14.55 15.80
N THR A 225 11.50 -14.40 14.79
CA THR A 225 11.18 -13.07 14.24
C THR A 225 10.33 -12.30 15.23
N LYS A 226 10.87 -11.17 15.71
CA LYS A 226 10.14 -10.23 16.54
C LYS A 226 9.53 -9.12 15.70
N TRP A 227 8.28 -8.80 15.98
CA TRP A 227 7.52 -7.80 15.26
C TRP A 227 7.23 -6.61 16.17
N TRP A 228 7.30 -5.40 15.62
CA TRP A 228 6.89 -4.15 16.24
C TRP A 228 5.86 -3.48 15.33
N HIS A 229 4.60 -3.45 15.73
CA HIS A 229 3.50 -2.82 15.00
C HIS A 229 2.93 -1.73 15.89
N VAL A 230 3.69 -0.65 16.05
CA VAL A 230 3.48 0.28 17.17
C VAL A 230 3.10 1.68 16.72
N TYR A 231 3.36 2.01 15.46
CA TYR A 231 3.17 3.36 14.95
C TYR A 231 2.20 3.36 13.78
N THR A 232 1.15 4.17 13.92
CA THR A 232 0.12 4.37 12.91
C THR A 232 0.02 5.86 12.55
N VAL A 233 0.06 6.18 11.26
CA VAL A 233 -0.16 7.54 10.75
C VAL A 233 -1.39 7.53 9.86
N GLU A 234 -2.50 8.08 10.35
CA GLU A 234 -3.76 8.05 9.63
C GLU A 234 -3.83 9.20 8.63
N TRP A 235 -4.07 8.85 7.36
CA TRP A 235 -4.29 9.81 6.28
C TRP A 235 -5.78 9.85 5.92
N ARG A 236 -6.43 10.97 6.24
CA ARG A 236 -7.88 11.15 6.07
C ARG A 236 -8.18 11.92 4.77
N PHE A 237 -9.19 11.46 4.04
CA PHE A 237 -9.73 12.17 2.87
C PHE A 237 -10.66 13.33 3.27
N TRP A 238 -11.41 13.14 4.35
CA TRP A 238 -12.20 14.19 5.00
C TRP A 238 -12.11 14.08 6.51
N ALA A 239 -12.29 15.20 7.18
CA ALA A 239 -12.49 15.27 8.61
C ALA A 239 -13.86 15.88 8.95
N ALA A 240 -14.43 15.40 10.03
CA ALA A 240 -15.62 15.99 10.60
C ALA A 240 -15.22 17.33 11.22
N GLU A 241 -15.82 18.42 10.75
CA GLU A 241 -15.56 19.71 11.37
C GLU A 241 -16.16 19.72 12.79
N PRO A 242 -15.47 20.32 13.79
CA PRO A 242 -15.96 20.35 15.18
C PRO A 242 -17.33 21.04 15.36
N SER A 243 -17.82 21.76 14.33
CA SER A 243 -19.15 22.38 14.25
C SER A 243 -20.29 21.40 13.89
N GLY A 244 -19.97 20.15 13.55
CA GLY A 244 -20.93 19.05 13.40
C GLY A 244 -21.81 19.06 12.15
N ARG A 245 -21.63 20.02 11.22
CA ARG A 245 -22.49 20.15 10.02
C ARG A 245 -21.80 19.92 8.68
N GLU A 246 -20.50 20.17 8.56
CA GLU A 246 -19.80 20.09 7.27
C GLU A 246 -18.59 19.15 7.33
N ARG A 247 -18.39 18.40 6.23
CA ARG A 247 -17.20 17.58 6.03
C ARG A 247 -16.12 18.45 5.41
N ARG A 248 -15.01 18.64 6.10
CA ARG A 248 -13.85 19.33 5.55
C ARG A 248 -13.02 18.33 4.76
N TYR A 249 -12.85 18.57 3.48
CA TYR A 249 -12.06 17.71 2.60
C TYR A 249 -10.60 18.12 2.69
N ALA A 250 -9.74 17.19 3.09
CA ALA A 250 -8.35 17.51 3.44
C ALA A 250 -7.54 17.97 2.21
N GLY A 251 -7.86 17.45 1.02
CA GLY A 251 -7.32 17.90 -0.28
C GLY A 251 -8.11 19.03 -0.95
N GLY A 252 -9.15 19.58 -0.32
CA GLY A 252 -10.01 20.62 -0.88
C GLY A 252 -10.91 20.20 -2.05
N VAL A 253 -10.93 18.91 -2.39
CA VAL A 253 -11.72 18.34 -3.49
C VAL A 253 -12.63 17.26 -2.93
N THR A 254 -13.94 17.41 -3.12
CA THR A 254 -14.93 16.39 -2.75
C THR A 254 -14.87 15.22 -3.73
N GLU A 255 -15.38 14.03 -3.34
CA GLU A 255 -15.46 12.90 -4.27
C GLU A 255 -16.33 13.23 -5.51
N GLU A 256 -17.30 14.13 -5.34
CA GLU A 256 -18.18 14.59 -6.39
C GLU A 256 -17.45 15.49 -7.38
N LEU A 257 -16.72 16.47 -6.87
CA LEU A 257 -15.92 17.38 -7.68
C LEU A 257 -14.79 16.62 -8.40
N TRP A 258 -14.20 15.62 -7.74
CA TRP A 258 -13.25 14.72 -8.37
C TRP A 258 -13.90 13.96 -9.54
N TYR A 259 -15.09 13.37 -9.34
CA TYR A 259 -15.76 12.65 -10.42
C TYR A 259 -16.14 13.56 -11.59
N GLU A 260 -16.64 14.76 -11.32
CA GLU A 260 -17.03 15.75 -12.33
C GLU A 260 -15.86 16.27 -13.16
N ARG A 261 -14.65 16.28 -12.60
CA ARG A 261 -13.45 16.76 -13.29
C ARG A 261 -12.90 15.76 -14.31
N HIS A 262 -13.15 14.46 -14.14
CA HIS A 262 -12.51 13.42 -14.93
C HIS A 262 -13.41 12.54 -15.84
N PRO A 263 -14.69 12.87 -16.12
CA PRO A 263 -15.58 11.90 -16.78
C PRO A 263 -15.13 11.61 -18.22
N GLU A 264 -14.74 12.64 -18.97
CA GLU A 264 -14.33 12.49 -20.38
C GLU A 264 -12.97 11.80 -20.54
N SER A 265 -12.03 12.04 -19.61
CA SER A 265 -10.75 11.34 -19.60
C SER A 265 -10.93 9.86 -19.28
N MET A 266 -11.79 9.51 -18.32
CA MET A 266 -12.09 8.12 -18.01
C MET A 266 -12.79 7.41 -19.17
N LYS A 267 -13.77 8.05 -19.82
CA LYS A 267 -14.43 7.49 -21.02
C LYS A 267 -13.42 7.24 -22.14
N ALA A 268 -12.54 8.20 -22.40
CA ALA A 268 -11.51 8.06 -23.43
C ALA A 268 -10.58 6.87 -23.14
N LEU A 269 -10.17 6.67 -21.89
CA LEU A 269 -9.32 5.54 -21.49
C LEU A 269 -10.01 4.19 -21.71
N VAL A 270 -11.30 4.09 -21.35
CA VAL A 270 -12.10 2.88 -21.56
C VAL A 270 -12.27 2.58 -23.05
N VAL A 271 -12.64 3.59 -23.86
CA VAL A 271 -12.78 3.44 -25.32
C VAL A 271 -11.45 3.05 -25.98
N SER A 272 -10.34 3.63 -25.52
CA SER A 272 -9.00 3.30 -26.01
C SER A 272 -8.47 1.94 -25.53
N LYS A 273 -9.23 1.21 -24.70
CA LYS A 273 -8.82 -0.08 -24.11
C LYS A 273 -7.49 0.01 -23.35
N TYR A 274 -7.31 1.11 -22.60
CA TYR A 274 -6.05 1.39 -21.94
C TYR A 274 -5.72 0.35 -20.86
N LYS A 275 -4.44 -0.02 -20.76
CA LYS A 275 -3.89 -0.91 -19.75
C LYS A 275 -2.69 -0.24 -19.07
N GLY A 276 -2.78 0.00 -17.77
CA GLY A 276 -1.69 0.55 -16.95
C GLY A 276 -2.09 1.73 -16.07
N ASP A 277 -1.07 2.43 -15.57
CA ASP A 277 -1.20 3.62 -14.72
C ASP A 277 -1.51 4.87 -15.54
N ALA A 278 -2.72 5.39 -15.37
CA ALA A 278 -3.22 6.59 -16.03
C ALA A 278 -3.17 7.84 -15.15
N THR A 279 -2.59 7.78 -13.94
CA THR A 279 -2.57 8.89 -12.97
C THR A 279 -2.03 10.17 -13.60
N LYS A 280 -0.83 10.12 -14.19
CA LYS A 280 -0.20 11.28 -14.86
C LYS A 280 -1.00 11.80 -16.06
N ARG A 281 -1.71 10.92 -16.77
CA ARG A 281 -2.55 11.30 -17.92
C ARG A 281 -3.82 12.01 -17.47
N LEU A 282 -4.36 11.60 -16.32
CA LEU A 282 -5.50 12.26 -15.68
C LEU A 282 -5.09 13.65 -15.19
N GLU A 283 -3.92 13.74 -14.55
CA GLU A 283 -3.37 14.98 -14.00
C GLU A 283 -2.94 15.98 -15.09
N ALA A 284 -2.24 15.56 -16.14
CA ALA A 284 -1.72 16.46 -17.18
C ALA A 284 -2.82 17.21 -17.96
N ARG A 285 -4.06 16.70 -17.96
CA ARG A 285 -5.20 17.33 -18.64
C ARG A 285 -5.87 18.43 -17.80
N ILE A 286 -5.50 18.52 -16.53
CA ILE A 286 -5.96 19.51 -15.57
C ILE A 286 -4.75 20.41 -15.34
N GLY A 287 -4.82 21.68 -15.73
CA GLY A 287 -3.71 22.62 -15.52
C GLY A 287 -3.17 22.62 -14.08
N PRO A 288 -1.97 23.19 -13.84
CA PRO A 288 -1.08 22.93 -12.71
C PRO A 288 -1.62 23.47 -11.36
N SER A 289 -2.73 22.93 -10.89
CA SER A 289 -3.42 23.33 -9.66
C SER A 289 -3.41 22.24 -8.59
N VAL A 290 -2.78 21.10 -8.86
CA VAL A 290 -2.58 20.05 -7.88
C VAL A 290 -1.18 20.19 -7.31
N VAL A 291 -1.14 20.41 -5.99
CA VAL A 291 0.05 20.53 -5.16
C VAL A 291 1.01 19.38 -5.50
N LYS A 292 2.17 19.73 -6.05
CA LYS A 292 3.31 18.81 -6.03
C LYS A 292 3.64 18.59 -4.56
N TYR A 293 3.40 17.40 -4.04
CA TYR A 293 4.16 16.96 -2.88
C TYR A 293 5.61 17.04 -3.29
N ASP A 294 6.31 18.02 -2.74
CA ASP A 294 7.71 18.17 -3.01
C ASP A 294 8.45 17.00 -2.36
N GLN A 295 8.62 15.94 -3.13
CA GLN A 295 9.55 14.85 -2.81
C GLN A 295 11.00 15.39 -2.66
N SER A 296 11.25 16.69 -2.93
CA SER A 296 12.53 17.38 -2.71
C SER A 296 12.68 18.05 -1.33
N THR A 297 11.67 18.00 -0.45
CA THR A 297 11.94 18.28 0.99
C THR A 297 12.96 17.27 1.43
N SER A 298 14.16 17.74 1.76
CA SER A 298 15.40 16.97 1.77
C SER A 298 15.22 15.63 2.49
N ALA A 299 14.89 14.59 1.71
CA ALA A 299 15.09 13.23 2.14
C ALA A 299 16.57 13.18 2.49
N THR A 300 16.90 13.03 3.76
CA THR A 300 18.27 12.89 4.24
C THR A 300 18.85 11.62 3.63
N ASN A 301 19.21 11.64 2.34
CA ASN A 301 19.77 10.52 1.58
C ASN A 301 19.11 9.14 1.82
N TRP A 302 17.80 9.10 2.12
CA TRP A 302 17.08 7.86 2.45
C TRP A 302 16.52 7.15 1.21
N GLY A 303 16.56 7.80 0.03
CA GLY A 303 15.90 7.37 -1.20
C GLY A 303 16.78 6.61 -2.21
N HIS A 304 18.08 6.49 -2.00
CA HIS A 304 18.97 5.76 -2.91
C HIS A 304 20.04 5.02 -2.12
N ASP A 305 19.86 3.71 -1.99
CA ASP A 305 20.91 2.72 -2.20
C ASP A 305 20.25 1.33 -2.32
N ARG A 306 20.87 0.51 -3.17
CA ARG A 306 20.32 -0.58 -4.01
C ARG A 306 19.51 -1.67 -3.31
#